data_AF-A0A5C6M7V3-F1
#
_entry.id   AF-A0A5C6M7V3-F1
#
_cell.length_a   1.000
_cell.length_b   1.000
_cell.length_c   1.000
_cell.angle_alpha   90.00
_cell.angle_beta   90.00
_cell.angle_gamma   90.00
#
_symmetry.space_group_name_H-M   'P 1'
#
loop_
_entity.id
_entity.type
_entity.pdbx_description
1 polymer ?
#
loop_
_entity_poly.entity_id
_entity_poly.type
_entity_poly.pdbx_seq_one_letter_code
_entity_poly.pdbx_strand_id
1 'polypeptide(L)'
;MDQTLHPAKPNPTSVKLSASTISVGAGATDSSVTFSVEPAGTNQECKVTVKDASIATVIISGNKLSVKGVKVEGGTTTAEVASIYNEKIKSTVTITVNKTENK
;
A
#
# COMPACT_ATOMS: atom_id res chain seq x y z
N MET A 1 16.99 -37.96 -11.71
CA MET A 1 16.78 -36.94 -10.67
C MET A 1 15.81 -35.95 -11.27
N ASP A 2 14.53 -36.13 -10.97
CA ASP A 2 13.46 -35.29 -11.50
C ASP A 2 13.50 -33.95 -10.76
N GLN A 3 14.26 -32.99 -11.28
CA GLN A 3 14.06 -31.60 -10.90
C GLN A 3 12.79 -31.18 -11.63
N THR A 4 11.64 -31.37 -10.99
CA THR A 4 10.42 -30.66 -11.34
C THR A 4 10.80 -29.17 -11.37
N LEU A 5 11.02 -28.62 -12.57
CA LEU A 5 11.06 -27.18 -12.77
C LEU A 5 9.74 -26.69 -12.22
N HIS A 6 9.75 -26.11 -11.02
CA HIS A 6 8.61 -25.32 -10.59
C HIS A 6 8.42 -24.26 -11.68
N PRO A 7 7.25 -24.18 -12.33
CA PRO A 7 7.04 -23.15 -13.33
C PRO A 7 7.32 -21.81 -12.67
N ALA A 8 8.20 -21.01 -13.29
CA ALA A 8 8.45 -19.65 -12.84
C ALA A 8 7.09 -18.97 -12.72
N LYS A 9 6.79 -18.42 -11.54
CA LYS A 9 5.53 -17.72 -11.32
C LYS A 9 5.39 -16.64 -12.41
N PRO A 10 4.21 -16.48 -13.02
CA PRO A 10 4.01 -15.47 -14.04
C PRO A 10 4.36 -14.10 -13.51
N ASN A 11 4.82 -13.18 -14.37
CA ASN A 11 5.09 -11.81 -13.96
C ASN A 11 3.78 -11.10 -13.56
N PRO A 12 3.81 -10.24 -12.54
CA PRO A 12 2.65 -9.47 -12.15
C PRO A 12 2.28 -8.45 -13.25
N THR A 13 0.99 -8.29 -13.48
CA THR A 13 0.41 -7.41 -14.51
C THR A 13 -0.44 -6.30 -13.92
N SER A 14 -0.93 -6.46 -12.69
CA SER A 14 -1.73 -5.45 -11.99
C SER A 14 -1.50 -5.53 -10.48
N VAL A 15 -1.54 -4.36 -9.84
CA VAL A 15 -1.79 -4.23 -8.40
C VAL A 15 -3.18 -3.60 -8.28
N LYS A 16 -4.02 -4.16 -7.43
CA LYS A 16 -5.37 -3.67 -7.14
C LYS A 16 -5.45 -3.34 -5.66
N LEU A 17 -6.00 -2.17 -5.36
CA LEU A 17 -6.26 -1.72 -3.99
C LEU A 17 -7.74 -1.91 -3.68
N SER A 18 -8.07 -2.29 -2.45
CA SER A 18 -9.47 -2.35 -1.99
C SER A 18 -10.09 -0.96 -1.87
N ALA A 19 -9.28 0.09 -1.73
CA ALA A 19 -9.70 1.48 -1.77
C ALA A 19 -8.56 2.36 -2.31
N SER A 20 -8.91 3.35 -3.13
CA SER A 20 -7.97 4.34 -3.68
C SER A 20 -7.86 5.60 -2.83
N THR A 21 -8.70 5.72 -1.79
CA THR A 21 -8.71 6.85 -0.85
C THR A 21 -8.87 6.33 0.58
N ILE A 22 -8.25 7.00 1.54
CA ILE A 22 -8.31 6.67 2.96
C ILE A 22 -8.30 7.94 3.79
N SER A 23 -9.08 7.93 4.87
CA SER A 23 -9.13 9.01 5.86
C SER A 23 -8.76 8.45 7.22
N VAL A 24 -7.75 9.03 7.86
CA VAL A 24 -7.26 8.61 9.18
C VAL A 24 -7.13 9.82 10.09
N GLY A 25 -7.40 9.67 11.39
CA GLY A 25 -7.13 10.73 12.36
C GLY A 25 -5.63 10.90 12.58
N ALA A 26 -5.17 12.11 12.91
CA ALA A 26 -3.80 12.28 13.35
C ALA A 26 -3.52 11.49 14.64
N GLY A 27 -2.41 10.75 14.66
CA GLY A 27 -2.06 9.79 15.71
C GLY A 27 -2.76 8.43 15.60
N ALA A 28 -3.84 8.31 14.82
CA ALA A 28 -4.55 7.06 14.61
C ALA A 28 -3.89 6.20 13.54
N THR A 29 -4.17 4.90 13.58
CA THR A 29 -3.74 3.93 12.57
C THR A 29 -4.97 3.27 11.97
N ASP A 30 -5.06 3.26 10.64
CA ASP A 30 -6.04 2.53 9.86
C ASP A 30 -5.36 1.35 9.15
N SER A 31 -6.03 0.21 9.03
CA SER A 31 -5.54 -0.96 8.29
C SER A 31 -6.64 -1.62 7.45
N SER A 32 -7.59 -0.80 7.01
CA SER A 32 -8.75 -1.23 6.21
C SER A 32 -8.39 -1.51 4.75
N VAL A 33 -7.30 -0.92 4.26
CA VAL A 33 -6.88 -1.05 2.86
C VAL A 33 -6.06 -2.33 2.69
N THR A 34 -6.51 -3.17 1.77
CA THR A 34 -5.76 -4.34 1.29
C THR A 34 -5.36 -4.15 -0.16
N PHE A 35 -4.38 -4.92 -0.61
CA PHE A 35 -3.99 -4.99 -2.00
C PHE A 35 -3.92 -6.44 -2.49
N SER A 36 -4.07 -6.62 -3.79
CA SER A 36 -3.86 -7.88 -4.47
C SER A 36 -3.03 -7.65 -5.72
N VAL A 37 -2.16 -8.61 -6.02
CA VAL A 37 -1.39 -8.64 -7.27
C VAL A 37 -1.98 -9.71 -8.17
N GLU A 38 -2.15 -9.37 -9.44
CA GLU A 38 -2.66 -10.27 -10.47
C GLU A 38 -1.58 -10.59 -11.52
N PRO A 39 -1.68 -11.75 -12.18
CA PRO A 39 -2.66 -12.82 -11.97
C PRO A 39 -2.40 -13.64 -10.69
N ALA A 40 -3.42 -14.31 -10.14
CA ALA A 40 -3.23 -15.21 -9.02
C ALA A 40 -2.14 -16.26 -9.32
N GLY A 41 -1.28 -16.55 -8.35
CA GLY A 41 -0.10 -17.40 -8.55
C GLY A 41 1.16 -16.66 -8.98
N THR A 42 1.09 -15.34 -9.19
CA THR A 42 2.29 -14.48 -9.28
C THR A 42 2.93 -14.23 -7.91
N ASN A 43 4.06 -13.53 -7.89
CA ASN A 43 4.64 -13.02 -6.65
C ASN A 43 3.86 -11.80 -6.17
N GLN A 44 3.36 -11.87 -4.93
CA GLN A 44 2.49 -10.85 -4.35
C GLN A 44 3.24 -9.72 -3.65
N GLU A 45 4.58 -9.76 -3.61
CA GLU A 45 5.34 -8.79 -2.84
C GLU A 45 5.32 -7.41 -3.51
N CYS A 46 5.04 -6.40 -2.70
CA CYS A 46 4.99 -5.01 -3.09
C CYS A 46 5.81 -4.16 -2.13
N LYS A 47 6.28 -3.03 -2.63
CA LYS A 47 6.84 -1.94 -1.84
C LYS A 47 5.88 -0.77 -1.83
N VAL A 48 5.92 0.01 -0.76
CA VAL A 48 5.17 1.26 -0.65
C VAL A 48 6.12 2.44 -0.59
N THR A 49 5.81 3.49 -1.34
CA THR A 49 6.50 4.77 -1.27
C THR A 49 5.49 5.86 -0.94
N VAL A 50 5.68 6.54 0.18
CA VAL A 50 4.83 7.68 0.57
C VAL A 50 5.48 8.97 0.09
N LYS A 51 4.74 9.81 -0.64
CA LYS A 51 5.30 11.07 -1.17
C LYS A 51 5.70 12.04 -0.07
N ASP A 52 4.86 12.17 0.95
CA ASP A 52 5.14 13.00 2.12
C ASP A 52 4.90 12.19 3.39
N ALA A 53 5.99 11.70 3.99
CA ALA A 53 5.97 10.90 5.21
C ALA A 53 5.73 11.73 6.48
N SER A 54 5.82 13.07 6.38
CA SER A 54 5.51 13.99 7.48
C SER A 54 4.00 14.05 7.72
N ILE A 55 3.18 13.83 6.68
CA ILE A 55 1.72 13.75 6.79
C ILE A 55 1.27 12.38 7.30
N ALA A 56 1.70 11.29 6.68
CA ALA A 56 1.31 9.93 7.06
C ALA A 56 2.44 8.94 6.81
N THR A 57 2.48 7.85 7.57
CA THR A 57 3.35 6.70 7.28
C THR A 57 2.51 5.52 6.83
N VAL A 58 3.02 4.73 5.88
CA VAL A 58 2.36 3.53 5.38
C VAL A 58 3.31 2.36 5.50
N ILE A 59 2.82 1.26 6.07
CA ILE A 59 3.56 0.01 6.24
C ILE A 59 2.78 -1.10 5.56
N ILE A 60 3.46 -1.96 4.82
CA ILE A 60 2.88 -3.17 4.24
C ILE A 60 3.11 -4.34 5.21
N SER A 61 2.06 -5.08 5.50
CA SER A 61 2.14 -6.35 6.23
C SER A 61 1.31 -7.40 5.51
N GLY A 62 1.98 -8.35 4.85
CA GLY A 62 1.34 -9.29 3.93
C GLY A 62 0.65 -8.55 2.79
N ASN A 63 -0.68 -8.67 2.70
CA ASN A 63 -1.51 -8.00 1.70
C ASN A 63 -2.26 -6.77 2.25
N LYS A 64 -1.90 -6.28 3.44
CA LYS A 64 -2.54 -5.14 4.10
C LYS A 64 -1.65 -3.91 4.09
N LEU A 65 -2.26 -2.75 3.92
CA LEU A 65 -1.65 -1.43 4.14
C LEU A 65 -2.11 -0.91 5.50
N SER A 66 -1.15 -0.68 6.39
CA SER A 66 -1.37 0.04 7.64
C SER A 66 -0.94 1.49 7.46
N VAL A 67 -1.89 2.41 7.54
CA VAL A 67 -1.69 3.85 7.38
C VAL A 67 -1.80 4.52 8.73
N LYS A 68 -0.76 5.23 9.16
CA LYS A 68 -0.77 6.02 10.40
C LYS A 68 -0.75 7.51 10.08
N GLY A 69 -1.70 8.26 10.63
CA GLY A 69 -1.68 9.73 10.54
C GLY A 69 -0.59 10.31 11.42
N VAL A 70 0.32 11.09 10.85
CA VAL A 70 1.47 11.69 11.56
C VAL A 70 1.23 13.17 11.84
N LYS A 71 0.75 13.93 10.85
CA LYS A 71 0.59 15.38 10.97
C LYS A 71 -0.66 15.77 11.76
N VAL A 72 -0.44 16.34 12.95
CA VAL A 72 -1.50 16.83 13.85
C VAL A 72 -2.40 17.90 13.26
N GLU A 73 -1.87 18.77 12.39
CA GLU A 73 -2.65 19.82 11.72
C GLU A 73 -3.54 19.29 10.57
N GLY A 74 -3.42 18.01 10.24
CA GLY A 74 -4.04 17.41 9.08
C GLY A 74 -3.31 17.72 7.76
N GLY A 75 -3.71 17.02 6.71
CA GLY A 75 -3.13 17.17 5.37
C GLY A 75 -3.42 15.98 4.47
N THR A 76 -3.06 16.12 3.19
CA THR A 76 -3.24 15.06 2.20
C THR A 76 -1.90 14.67 1.60
N THR A 77 -1.64 13.37 1.52
CA THR A 77 -0.47 12.79 0.86
C THR A 77 -0.93 11.63 -0.03
N THR A 78 -0.02 11.08 -0.83
CA THR A 78 -0.30 9.87 -1.63
C THR A 78 0.77 8.83 -1.35
N ALA A 79 0.36 7.57 -1.30
CA ALA A 79 1.27 6.44 -1.28
C ALA A 79 1.13 5.61 -2.56
N GLU A 80 2.25 5.23 -3.14
CA GLU A 80 2.35 4.37 -4.31
C GLU A 80 2.71 2.96 -3.84
N VAL A 81 1.87 1.97 -4.17
CA VAL A 81 2.12 0.54 -3.97
C VAL A 81 2.56 -0.03 -5.30
N ALA A 82 3.80 -0.48 -5.38
CA ALA A 82 4.39 -1.03 -6.61
C ALA A 82 4.85 -2.46 -6.39
N SER A 83 4.66 -3.33 -7.38
CA SER A 83 5.24 -4.67 -7.34
C SER A 83 6.77 -4.58 -7.38
N ILE A 84 7.46 -5.36 -6.55
CA ILE A 84 8.94 -5.38 -6.56
C ILE A 84 9.50 -6.13 -7.78
N TYR A 85 8.68 -6.96 -8.42
CA TYR A 85 9.06 -7.77 -9.58
C TYR A 85 8.82 -7.03 -10.91
N ASN A 86 7.96 -6.01 -10.89
CA ASN A 86 7.75 -5.12 -12.03
C ASN A 86 7.27 -3.75 -11.53
N GLU A 87 8.21 -2.82 -11.36
CA GLU A 87 7.94 -1.49 -10.79
C GLU A 87 7.02 -0.62 -11.66
N LYS A 88 6.79 -1.01 -12.93
CA LYS A 88 5.79 -0.36 -13.79
C LYS A 88 4.36 -0.67 -13.34
N ILE A 89 4.16 -1.78 -12.64
CA ILE A 89 2.87 -2.17 -12.08
C ILE A 89 2.75 -1.55 -10.70
N LYS A 90 1.93 -0.50 -10.63
CA LYS A 90 1.71 0.25 -9.39
C LYS A 90 0.29 0.79 -9.30
N SER A 91 -0.11 1.05 -8.07
CA SER A 91 -1.37 1.69 -7.71
C SER A 91 -1.13 2.80 -6.72
N THR A 92 -1.95 3.83 -6.75
CA THR A 92 -1.83 4.98 -5.86
C THR A 92 -3.03 5.01 -4.92
N VAL A 93 -2.77 5.25 -3.63
CA VAL A 93 -3.78 5.57 -2.63
C VAL A 93 -3.58 7.01 -2.16
N THR A 94 -4.66 7.77 -2.13
CA THR A 94 -4.68 9.13 -1.56
C THR A 94 -5.05 9.03 -0.09
N ILE A 95 -4.22 9.61 0.77
CA ILE A 95 -4.36 9.56 2.23
C ILE A 95 -4.68 10.95 2.73
N THR A 96 -5.81 11.09 3.40
CA THR A 96 -6.20 12.31 4.10
C THR A 96 -6.05 12.08 5.60
N VAL A 97 -5.21 12.88 6.24
CA VAL A 97 -5.08 12.92 7.70
C VAL A 97 -5.96 14.04 8.21
N ASN A 98 -6.94 13.69 9.04
CA ASN A 98 -7.82 14.65 9.70
C ASN A 98 -7.11 15.24 10.91
N LYS A 99 -7.24 16.55 11.07
CA LYS A 99 -6.72 17.29 12.22
C LYS A 99 -7.31 16.70 13.52
N THR A 100 -6.49 16.57 14.55
CA THR A 100 -7.01 16.27 15.89
C THR A 100 -7.64 17.55 16.43
N GLU A 101 -8.97 17.56 16.57
CA GLU A 101 -9.65 18.61 17.32
C GLU A 101 -9.38 18.38 18.81
N ASN A 102 -8.38 19.08 19.37
CA ASN A 102 -8.26 19.21 20.81
C ASN A 102 -9.46 20.05 21.28
N LYS A 103 -10.41 19.39 21.94
CA LYS A 103 -11.52 20.02 22.65
C LYS A 103 -11.07 20.56 24.00
#